data_AF-A0A259JP76-F1
#
_entry.id   AF-A0A259JP76-F1
#
_cell.length_a   1.000
_cell.length_b   1.000
_cell.length_c   1.000
_cell.angle_alpha   90.00
_cell.angle_beta   90.00
_cell.angle_gamma   90.00
#
_symmetry.space_group_name_H-M   'P 1'
#
loop_
_entity.id
_entity.type
_entity.pdbx_description
1 polymer ?
#
loop_
_entity_poly.entity_id
_entity_poly.type
_entity_poly.pdbx_seq_one_letter_code
_entity_poly.pdbx_strand_id
1 'polypeptide(L)'
;MRPVSTLPRRPVLVAAIGSRCPYCGEPMAHPPRHPSRDHIRPRSRGHALTPENRAVVCRTCNADKGSLSLGRWLNRLRRAADPRADHVADFMRRAGVELPS
;
A
#
# COMPACT_ATOMS: atom_id res chain seq x y z
N MET A 1 -22.29 -3.86 14.01
CA MET A 1 -21.31 -4.38 13.03
C MET A 1 -21.50 -3.63 11.72
N ARG A 2 -20.46 -3.02 11.13
CA ARG A 2 -20.57 -2.33 9.84
C ARG A 2 -20.69 -3.36 8.72
N PRO A 3 -21.68 -3.27 7.82
CA PRO A 3 -21.82 -4.24 6.73
C PRO A 3 -20.58 -4.19 5.83
N VAL A 4 -20.00 -5.35 5.56
CA VAL A 4 -18.94 -5.50 4.55
C VAL A 4 -19.61 -5.22 3.20
N SER A 5 -19.17 -4.15 2.52
CA SER A 5 -19.71 -3.70 1.25
C SER A 5 -19.92 -4.86 0.27
N THR A 6 -21.16 -5.03 -0.22
CA THR A 6 -21.62 -6.04 -1.18
C THR A 6 -21.23 -5.74 -2.64
N LEU A 7 -20.48 -4.65 -2.88
CA LEU A 7 -19.99 -4.33 -4.21
C LEU A 7 -18.97 -5.39 -4.64
N PRO A 8 -19.06 -5.92 -5.89
CA PRO A 8 -18.11 -6.89 -6.38
C PRO A 8 -16.70 -6.30 -6.29
N ARG A 9 -15.83 -6.98 -5.56
CA ARG A 9 -14.42 -6.62 -5.49
C ARG A 9 -13.86 -6.71 -6.90
N ARG A 10 -13.18 -5.65 -7.35
CA ARG A 10 -12.52 -5.63 -8.67
C ARG A 10 -11.64 -6.89 -8.83
N PRO A 11 -11.59 -7.53 -10.01
CA PRO A 11 -10.87 -8.79 -10.21
C PRO A 11 -9.41 -8.76 -9.71
N VAL A 12 -8.70 -7.64 -9.92
CA VAL A 12 -7.34 -7.44 -9.43
C VAL A 12 -7.18 -7.55 -7.91
N LEU A 13 -8.22 -7.18 -7.13
CA LEU A 13 -8.21 -7.30 -5.67
C LEU A 13 -8.56 -8.71 -5.22
N VAL A 14 -9.38 -9.44 -5.97
CA VAL A 14 -9.69 -10.84 -5.69
C VAL A 14 -8.46 -11.71 -5.97
N ALA A 15 -7.80 -11.49 -7.11
CA ALA A 15 -6.57 -12.18 -7.49
C ALA A 15 -5.40 -11.94 -6.52
N ALA A 16 -5.42 -10.83 -5.77
CA ALA A 16 -4.40 -10.51 -4.77
C ALA A 16 -4.66 -11.14 -3.39
N ILE A 17 -5.78 -11.86 -3.20
CA ILE A 17 -6.01 -12.59 -1.96
C ILE A 17 -4.98 -13.73 -1.87
N GLY A 18 -4.31 -13.86 -0.72
CA GLY A 18 -3.24 -14.82 -0.47
C GLY A 18 -1.84 -14.31 -0.80
N SER A 19 -1.69 -13.24 -1.59
CA SER A 19 -0.36 -12.69 -1.88
C SER A 19 0.15 -11.79 -0.74
N ARG A 20 1.48 -11.69 -0.63
CA ARG A 20 2.14 -10.88 0.42
C ARG A 20 2.01 -9.39 0.10
N CYS A 21 1.62 -8.60 1.10
CA CYS A 21 1.58 -7.15 0.99
C CYS A 21 2.99 -6.60 0.78
N PRO A 22 3.26 -5.78 -0.24
CA PRO A 22 4.60 -5.25 -0.48
C PRO A 22 5.08 -4.27 0.61
N TYR A 23 4.18 -3.75 1.46
CA TYR A 23 4.55 -2.82 2.54
C TYR A 23 4.84 -3.48 3.89
N CYS A 24 4.27 -4.65 4.16
CA CYS A 24 4.47 -5.32 5.46
C CYS A 24 4.81 -6.81 5.37
N GLY A 25 4.88 -7.39 4.18
CA GLY A 25 5.19 -8.81 3.99
C GLY A 25 4.07 -9.78 4.38
N GLU A 26 3.06 -9.33 5.14
CA GLU A 26 1.92 -10.14 5.58
C GLU A 26 0.96 -10.51 4.44
N PRO A 27 0.35 -11.70 4.46
CA PRO A 27 -0.61 -12.11 3.44
C PRO A 27 -1.86 -11.23 3.47
N MET A 28 -2.32 -10.83 2.28
CA MET A 28 -3.56 -10.09 2.11
C MET A 28 -4.73 -11.07 2.08
N ALA A 29 -5.67 -10.95 3.03
CA ALA A 29 -6.74 -11.94 3.20
C ALA A 29 -8.10 -11.28 3.43
N HIS A 30 -8.95 -11.85 4.28
CA HIS A 30 -10.18 -11.21 4.72
C HIS A 30 -9.86 -9.99 5.63
N PRO A 31 -10.86 -9.13 5.92
CA PRO A 31 -10.67 -8.00 6.83
C PRO A 31 -10.01 -8.42 8.16
N PRO A 32 -9.13 -7.59 8.73
CA PRO A 32 -8.83 -6.20 8.34
C PRO A 32 -7.77 -6.05 7.23
N ARG A 33 -7.06 -7.12 6.84
CA ARG A 33 -5.90 -7.05 5.91
C ARG A 33 -6.26 -7.30 4.45
N HIS A 34 -7.48 -6.97 4.05
CA HIS A 34 -7.93 -7.25 2.69
C HIS A 34 -7.19 -6.43 1.63
N PRO A 35 -7.00 -6.98 0.41
CA PRO A 35 -6.37 -6.25 -0.68
C PRO A 35 -7.09 -4.93 -0.95
N SER A 36 -6.31 -3.88 -1.15
CA SER A 36 -6.75 -2.52 -1.47
C SER A 36 -5.79 -1.89 -2.49
N ARG A 37 -6.24 -0.84 -3.18
CA ARG A 37 -5.40 -0.11 -4.15
C ARG A 37 -4.81 1.11 -3.48
N ASP A 38 -3.51 1.27 -3.56
CA ASP A 38 -2.79 2.46 -3.11
C ASP A 38 -2.19 3.21 -4.32
N HIS A 39 -2.08 4.52 -4.17
CA HIS A 39 -1.36 5.36 -5.12
C HIS A 39 0.09 5.48 -4.64
N ILE A 40 1.02 4.95 -5.43
CA ILE A 40 2.46 4.94 -5.14
C ILE A 40 2.94 6.38 -4.97
N ARG A 41 2.61 7.24 -5.94
CA ARG A 41 2.75 8.71 -5.88
C ARG A 41 1.39 9.32 -5.58
N PRO A 42 1.28 10.20 -4.55
CA PRO A 42 -0.01 10.66 -4.06
C PRO A 42 -0.74 11.54 -5.07
N ARG A 43 -2.07 11.36 -5.15
CA ARG A 43 -2.96 12.16 -6.02
C ARG A 43 -2.87 13.66 -5.75
N SER A 44 -2.60 14.05 -4.50
CA SER A 44 -2.44 15.45 -4.09
C SER A 44 -1.25 16.17 -4.75
N ARG A 45 -0.34 15.43 -5.40
CA ARG A 45 0.77 15.98 -6.20
C ARG A 45 0.54 15.88 -7.71
N GLY A 46 -0.72 15.72 -8.15
CA GLY A 46 -1.08 15.69 -9.56
C GLY A 46 -0.85 14.35 -10.27
N HIS A 47 -0.45 13.29 -9.56
CA HIS A 47 -0.22 11.98 -10.19
C HIS A 47 -1.53 11.19 -10.31
N ALA A 48 -1.86 10.77 -11.53
CA ALA A 48 -3.03 9.95 -11.83
C ALA A 48 -2.86 8.50 -11.32
N LEU A 49 -3.97 7.79 -11.11
CA LEU A 49 -3.98 6.35 -10.82
C LEU A 49 -3.77 5.55 -12.11
N THR A 50 -2.59 5.68 -12.70
CA THR A 50 -2.19 4.84 -13.85
C THR A 50 -1.75 3.47 -13.34
N PRO A 51 -1.73 2.42 -14.19
CA PRO A 51 -1.23 1.10 -13.79
C PRO A 51 0.17 1.14 -13.17
N GLU A 52 1.01 2.05 -13.65
CA GLU A 52 2.40 2.27 -13.22
C GLU A 52 2.48 2.99 -11.86
N ASN A 53 1.43 3.73 -11.48
CA ASN A 53 1.34 4.47 -10.22
C ASN A 53 0.44 3.77 -9.17
N ARG A 54 0.06 2.52 -9.40
CA ARG A 54 -0.88 1.77 -8.57
C ARG A 54 -0.23 0.55 -7.95
N ALA A 55 -0.29 0.45 -6.63
CA ALA A 55 0.08 -0.75 -5.88
C ALA A 55 -1.17 -1.47 -5.35
N VAL A 56 -1.11 -2.80 -5.23
CA VAL A 56 -2.08 -3.58 -4.46
C VAL A 56 -1.45 -3.92 -3.12
N VAL A 57 -2.06 -3.42 -2.05
CA VAL A 57 -1.54 -3.52 -0.67
C VAL A 57 -2.67 -3.82 0.31
N CYS A 58 -2.34 -4.35 1.49
CA CYS A 58 -3.34 -4.61 2.51
C CYS A 58 -3.99 -3.30 2.99
N ARG A 59 -5.28 -3.36 3.33
CA ARG A 59 -6.07 -2.20 3.77
C ARG A 59 -5.48 -1.50 4.99
N THR A 60 -4.85 -2.25 5.91
CA THR A 60 -4.21 -1.70 7.11
C THR A 60 -3.03 -0.81 6.77
N CYS A 61 -2.12 -1.25 5.90
CA CYS A 61 -0.99 -0.42 5.47
C CYS A 61 -1.44 0.78 4.63
N ASN A 62 -2.42 0.59 3.74
CA ASN A 62 -3.00 1.69 2.99
C ASN A 62 -3.63 2.75 3.91
N ALA A 63 -4.33 2.31 4.97
CA ALA A 63 -4.90 3.22 5.97
C ALA A 63 -3.81 3.99 6.75
N ASP A 64 -2.76 3.30 7.19
CA ASP A 64 -1.67 3.90 7.97
C ASP A 64 -0.84 4.91 7.16
N LYS A 65 -0.58 4.61 5.88
CA LYS A 65 0.02 5.56 4.93
C LYS A 65 -0.87 6.78 4.72
N GLY A 66 -2.18 6.57 4.54
CA GLY A 66 -3.14 7.64 4.34
C GLY A 66 -2.81 8.50 3.12
N SER A 67 -2.77 9.83 3.32
CA SER A 67 -2.44 10.81 2.27
C SER A 67 -0.94 11.08 2.11
N LEU A 68 -0.09 10.41 2.90
CA LEU A 68 1.36 10.60 2.81
C LEU A 68 1.90 10.02 1.50
N SER A 69 2.95 10.67 0.97
CA SER A 69 3.80 10.03 -0.05
C SER A 69 4.55 8.85 0.57
N LEU A 70 4.96 7.89 -0.26
CA LEU A 70 5.77 6.75 0.21
C LEU A 70 7.03 7.20 0.95
N GLY A 71 7.76 8.19 0.45
CA GLY A 71 8.94 8.71 1.15
C GLY A 71 8.63 9.32 2.53
N ARG A 72 7.54 10.09 2.66
CA ARG A 72 7.17 10.67 3.98
C ARG A 72 6.74 9.59 4.95
N TRP A 73 6.01 8.59 4.47
CA TRP A 73 5.59 7.46 5.27
C TRP A 73 6.78 6.58 5.67
N LEU A 74 7.72 6.30 4.76
CA LEU A 74 8.96 5.59 5.05
C LEU A 74 9.77 6.29 6.15
N ASN A 75 9.94 7.62 6.07
CA ASN A 75 10.63 8.37 7.13
C ASN A 75 9.93 8.27 8.49
N ARG A 76 8.59 8.23 8.50
CA ARG A 76 7.80 7.99 9.72
C ARG A 76 8.04 6.58 10.27
N LEU A 77 8.05 5.54 9.42
CA LEU A 77 8.32 4.16 9.81
C LEU A 77 9.74 4.00 10.39
N ARG A 78 10.75 4.58 9.74
CA ARG A 78 12.14 4.58 10.21
C ARG A 78 12.28 5.22 11.59
N ARG A 79 11.66 6.39 11.80
CA ARG A 79 11.67 7.07 13.11
C ARG A 79 11.01 6.26 14.22
N ALA A 80 10.04 5.43 13.87
CA ALA A 80 9.37 4.52 14.80
C ALA A 80 10.08 3.17 14.97
N ALA A 81 11.23 2.95 14.31
CA ALA A 81 11.91 1.65 14.20
C ALA A 81 10.96 0.52 13.73
N ASP A 82 10.02 0.86 12.85
CA ASP A 82 9.01 -0.08 12.36
C ASP A 82 9.60 -0.96 11.24
N PRO A 83 9.52 -2.30 11.33
CA PRO A 83 10.11 -3.22 10.35
C PRO A 83 9.52 -3.07 8.95
N ARG A 84 8.34 -2.45 8.81
CA ARG A 84 7.76 -2.12 7.50
C ARG A 84 8.63 -1.17 6.69
N ALA A 85 9.54 -0.41 7.34
CA ALA A 85 10.45 0.50 6.66
C ALA A 85 11.28 -0.20 5.57
N ASP A 86 11.78 -1.42 5.86
CA ASP A 86 12.62 -2.16 4.90
C ASP A 86 11.82 -2.65 3.70
N HIS A 87 10.61 -3.16 3.94
CA HIS A 87 9.69 -3.58 2.89
C HIS A 87 9.29 -2.40 2.00
N VAL A 88 8.97 -1.25 2.58
CA VAL A 88 8.59 -0.05 1.83
C VAL A 88 9.77 0.48 1.02
N ALA A 89 10.97 0.52 1.60
CA ALA A 89 12.17 0.92 0.87
C ALA A 89 12.47 -0.03 -0.31
N ASP A 90 12.33 -1.34 -0.11
CA ASP A 90 12.51 -2.33 -1.17
C ASP A 90 11.47 -2.19 -2.28
N PHE A 91 10.20 -2.00 -1.90
CA PHE A 91 9.13 -1.73 -2.86
C PHE A 91 9.41 -0.47 -3.69
N MET A 92 9.84 0.62 -3.04
CA MET A 92 10.19 1.87 -3.74
C MET A 92 11.31 1.66 -4.76
N ARG A 93 12.37 0.91 -4.41
CA ARG A 93 13.45 0.56 -5.34
C ARG A 93 12.94 -0.22 -6.56
N ARG A 94 12.15 -1.28 -6.33
CA ARG A 94 11.58 -2.11 -7.41
C ARG A 94 10.61 -1.35 -8.29
N ALA A 95 9.88 -0.39 -7.73
CA ALA A 95 8.91 0.44 -8.45
C ALA A 95 9.55 1.67 -9.13
N GLY A 96 10.88 1.84 -9.07
CA GLY A 96 11.55 3.00 -9.65
C GLY A 96 11.15 4.33 -8.99
N VAL A 97 10.79 4.30 -7.70
CA VAL A 97 10.46 5.48 -6.91
C VAL A 97 11.68 5.89 -6.10
N GLU A 98 12.09 7.14 -6.24
CA GLU A 98 13.22 7.69 -5.51
C GLU A 98 13.02 7.63 -3.98
N LEU A 99 14.03 7.13 -3.28
CA LEU A 99 14.03 7.06 -1.83
C LEU A 99 14.21 8.46 -1.23
N PRO A 100 13.54 8.77 -0.11
CA PRO A 100 13.83 10.00 0.61
C PRO A 100 15.27 9.99 1.11
N SER A 101 15.96 11.11 0.92
CA SER A 101 17.27 11.41 1.50
C SER A 101 17.25 11.29 3.03
#